data_AF-A0A9W8NSE2-F1
#
_entry.id   AF-A0A9W8NSE2-F1
#
_cell.length_a   1.000
_cell.length_b   1.000
_cell.length_c   1.000
_cell.angle_alpha   90.00
_cell.angle_beta   90.00
_cell.angle_gamma   90.00
#
_symmetry.space_group_name_H-M   'P 1'
#
loop_
_entity.id
_entity.type
_entity.pdbx_description
1 polymer ?
#
loop_
_entity_poly.entity_id
_entity_poly.type
_entity_poly.pdbx_seq_one_letter_code
_entity_poly.pdbx_strand_id
1 'polypeptide(L)'
;MAERIEIDPSKIPCPEFASTAYGFIQKALVADPDTPDVNTDEEAAQKLRSQWETENNALKTQFQTQIQVDEQLAEDNRRLAQEDKEQAEQEQRQRELEVAKEREKKRTPLYDFNSGVGITSIPQHLHPYTEKKIS
;
A
#
# COMPACT_ATOMS: atom_id res chain seq x y z
N MET A 1 14.75 9.37 15.70
CA MET A 1 14.36 8.36 14.70
C MET A 1 15.57 7.47 14.52
N ALA A 2 15.41 6.15 14.64
CA ALA A 2 16.53 5.22 14.45
C ALA A 2 17.04 5.35 13.00
N GLU A 3 18.35 5.29 12.82
CA GLU A 3 18.98 5.32 11.50
C GLU A 3 18.48 4.13 10.66
N ARG A 4 18.13 4.39 9.40
CA ARG A 4 17.58 3.37 8.51
C ARG A 4 18.71 2.48 8.01
N ILE A 5 18.55 1.18 8.13
CA ILE A 5 19.54 0.22 7.65
C ILE A 5 19.25 -0.04 6.18
N GLU A 6 20.16 0.39 5.30
CA GLU A 6 19.99 0.24 3.85
C GLU A 6 20.42 -1.13 3.33
N ILE A 7 21.37 -1.77 4.02
CA ILE A 7 21.98 -3.03 3.61
C ILE A 7 21.53 -4.12 4.57
N ASP A 8 20.99 -5.23 4.04
CA ASP A 8 20.64 -6.42 4.83
C ASP A 8 21.89 -6.96 5.56
N PRO A 9 21.94 -6.89 6.91
CA PRO A 9 23.10 -7.33 7.68
C PRO A 9 23.35 -8.84 7.55
N SER A 10 22.35 -9.61 7.12
CA SER A 10 22.49 -11.05 6.82
C SER A 10 23.33 -11.33 5.58
N LYS A 11 23.57 -10.33 4.73
CA LYS A 11 24.43 -10.44 3.53
C LYS A 11 25.89 -10.11 3.82
N ILE A 12 26.19 -9.57 5.00
CA ILE A 12 27.56 -9.21 5.39
C ILE A 12 28.23 -10.46 5.95
N PRO A 13 29.25 -11.02 5.28
CA PRO A 13 29.98 -12.17 5.81
C PRO A 13 30.79 -11.76 7.04
N CYS A 14 30.96 -12.68 7.99
CA CYS A 14 31.88 -12.48 9.11
C CYS A 14 33.31 -12.32 8.55
N PRO A 15 34.03 -11.25 8.94
CA PRO A 15 35.44 -11.12 8.60
C PRO A 15 36.25 -12.30 9.18
N GLU A 16 37.31 -12.68 8.47
CA GLU A 16 38.24 -13.70 8.95
C GLU A 16 39.20 -13.07 9.97
N PHE A 17 38.72 -12.97 11.21
CA PHE A 17 39.44 -12.31 12.29
C PHE A 17 40.71 -13.04 12.70
N ALA A 18 40.91 -14.31 12.33
CA ALA A 18 42.19 -15.02 12.56
C ALA A 18 43.25 -14.71 11.49
N SER A 19 42.90 -13.98 10.42
CA SER A 19 43.85 -13.63 9.37
C SER A 19 44.90 -12.62 9.84
N THR A 20 46.05 -12.61 9.17
CA THR A 20 47.16 -11.68 9.45
C THR A 20 46.77 -10.21 9.33
N ALA A 21 45.71 -9.90 8.57
CA ALA A 21 45.16 -8.55 8.43
C ALA A 21 44.67 -7.98 9.78
N TYR A 22 44.17 -8.84 10.67
CA TYR A 22 43.70 -8.46 12.00
C TYR A 22 44.75 -8.72 13.10
N GLY A 23 45.94 -9.23 12.76
CA GLY A 23 46.98 -9.56 13.75
C GLY A 23 47.46 -8.37 14.59
N PHE A 24 47.39 -7.15 14.06
CA PHE A 24 47.65 -5.94 14.86
C PHE A 24 46.57 -5.74 15.94
N ILE A 25 45.31 -5.92 15.58
CA ILE A 25 44.16 -5.74 16.48
C ILE A 25 44.15 -6.85 17.54
N GLN A 26 44.43 -8.10 17.14
CA GLN A 26 44.57 -9.23 18.07
C GLN A 26 45.64 -8.96 19.14
N LYS A 27 46.84 -8.53 18.74
CA LYS A 27 47.93 -8.22 19.67
C LYS A 27 47.61 -7.04 20.57
N ALA A 28 46.88 -6.04 20.06
CA ALA A 28 46.42 -4.92 20.86
C ALA A 28 45.45 -5.41 21.95
N LEU A 29 44.51 -6.30 21.62
CA LEU A 29 43.57 -6.93 22.57
C LEU A 29 44.27 -7.80 23.62
N VAL A 30 45.30 -8.57 23.23
CA VAL A 30 46.08 -9.37 24.19
C VAL A 30 46.89 -8.49 25.15
N ALA A 31 47.37 -7.34 24.67
CA ALA A 31 48.12 -6.39 25.50
C ALA A 31 47.21 -5.44 26.30
N ASP A 32 45.90 -5.48 26.10
CA ASP A 32 44.95 -4.56 26.70
C ASP A 32 44.64 -4.97 28.16
N PRO A 33 44.98 -4.12 29.15
CA PRO A 33 44.70 -4.39 30.56
C PRO A 33 43.21 -4.47 30.89
N ASP A 34 42.32 -3.91 30.04
CA ASP A 34 40.87 -3.95 30.23
C ASP A 34 40.22 -5.25 29.74
N THR A 35 40.98 -6.13 29.07
CA THR A 35 40.52 -7.47 28.65
C THR A 35 41.42 -8.59 29.17
N PRO A 36 41.46 -8.83 30.49
CA PRO A 36 42.37 -9.81 31.11
C PRO A 36 42.09 -11.27 30.70
N ASP A 37 40.92 -11.55 30.14
CA ASP A 37 40.51 -12.88 29.69
C ASP A 37 41.08 -13.26 28.30
N VAL A 38 41.75 -12.32 27.61
CA VAL A 38 42.31 -12.53 26.28
C VAL A 38 43.83 -12.59 26.39
N ASN A 39 44.39 -13.81 26.41
CA ASN A 39 45.83 -14.02 26.60
C ASN A 39 46.50 -14.56 25.34
N THR A 40 45.71 -15.00 24.36
CA THR A 40 46.19 -15.57 23.09
C THR A 40 45.55 -14.89 21.88
N ASP A 41 46.25 -14.94 20.75
CA ASP A 41 45.76 -14.44 19.46
C ASP A 41 44.45 -15.16 19.03
N GLU A 42 44.29 -16.42 19.41
CA GLU A 42 43.08 -17.22 19.15
C GLU A 42 41.88 -16.73 19.98
N GLU A 43 42.08 -16.44 21.26
CA GLU A 43 41.05 -15.84 22.14
C GLU A 43 40.67 -14.44 21.67
N ALA A 44 41.64 -13.66 21.18
CA ALA A 44 41.39 -12.33 20.62
C ALA A 44 40.52 -12.42 19.36
N ALA A 45 40.82 -13.35 18.45
CA ALA A 45 40.02 -13.58 17.25
C ALA A 45 38.60 -14.08 17.59
N GLN A 46 38.45 -14.97 18.58
CA GLN A 46 37.15 -15.43 19.08
C GLN A 46 36.33 -14.28 19.68
N LYS A 47 36.96 -13.39 20.44
CA LYS A 47 36.28 -12.24 21.05
C LYS A 47 35.79 -11.25 19.99
N LEU A 48 36.65 -10.94 19.01
CA LEU A 48 36.28 -10.09 17.86
C LEU A 48 35.09 -10.68 17.09
N ARG A 49 35.13 -11.99 16.83
CA ARG A 49 34.02 -12.70 16.18
C ARG A 49 32.73 -12.63 17.00
N SER A 50 32.80 -12.91 18.29
CA SER A 50 31.63 -12.90 19.19
C SER A 50 31.00 -11.51 19.29
N GLN A 51 31.83 -10.47 19.35
CA GLN A 51 31.38 -9.08 19.32
C GLN A 51 30.69 -8.76 17.99
N TRP A 52 31.34 -9.10 16.86
CA TRP A 52 30.76 -8.90 15.54
C TRP A 52 29.43 -9.63 15.37
N GLU A 53 29.32 -10.87 15.83
CA GLU A 53 28.07 -11.65 15.76
C GLU A 53 26.96 -10.99 16.57
N THR A 54 27.27 -10.46 17.76
CA THR A 54 26.31 -9.77 18.63
C THR A 54 25.80 -8.49 17.98
N GLU A 55 26.72 -7.65 17.48
CA GLU A 55 26.37 -6.40 16.79
C GLU A 55 25.58 -6.68 15.50
N ASN A 56 26.03 -7.64 14.68
CA ASN A 56 25.35 -8.02 13.46
C ASN A 56 23.95 -8.57 13.73
N ASN A 57 23.76 -9.34 14.81
CA ASN A 57 22.43 -9.83 15.19
C ASN A 57 21.51 -8.70 15.64
N ALA A 58 22.02 -7.71 16.40
CA ALA A 58 21.25 -6.53 16.75
C ALA A 58 20.80 -5.74 15.50
N LEU A 59 21.69 -5.57 14.53
CA LEU A 59 21.37 -4.94 13.24
C LEU A 59 20.33 -5.73 12.46
N LYS A 60 20.40 -7.07 12.43
CA LYS A 60 19.38 -7.91 11.79
C LYS A 60 18.01 -7.72 12.42
N THR A 61 17.93 -7.70 13.75
CA THR A 61 16.67 -7.45 14.46
C THR A 61 16.11 -6.08 14.10
N GLN A 62 16.93 -5.03 14.11
CA GLN A 62 16.51 -3.70 13.73
C GLN A 62 16.03 -3.63 12.27
N PHE A 63 16.75 -4.27 11.34
CA PHE A 63 16.37 -4.33 9.93
C PHE A 63 15.05 -5.08 9.73
N GLN A 64 14.85 -6.19 10.44
CA GLN A 64 13.58 -6.93 10.40
C GLN A 64 12.41 -6.09 10.93
N THR A 65 12.61 -5.34 12.01
CA THR A 65 11.59 -4.40 12.51
C THR A 65 11.28 -3.32 11.49
N GLN A 66 12.27 -2.80 10.76
CA GLN A 66 12.04 -1.81 9.70
C GLN A 66 11.18 -2.38 8.58
N ILE A 67 11.49 -3.60 8.12
CA ILE A 67 10.67 -4.28 7.09
C ILE A 67 9.23 -4.45 7.57
N GLN A 68 9.02 -4.93 8.79
CA GLN A 68 7.67 -5.13 9.33
C GLN A 68 6.87 -3.83 9.41
N VAL A 69 7.51 -2.72 9.80
CA VAL A 69 6.87 -1.41 9.83
C VAL A 69 6.50 -0.94 8.42
N ASP A 70 7.41 -1.11 7.45
CA ASP A 70 7.16 -0.73 6.06
C ASP A 70 6.02 -1.57 5.44
N GLU A 71 5.98 -2.87 5.73
CA GLU A 71 4.91 -3.78 5.30
C GLU A 71 3.57 -3.36 5.90
N GLN A 72 3.52 -3.11 7.21
CA GLN A 72 2.30 -2.67 7.89
C GLN A 72 1.78 -1.34 7.32
N LEU A 73 2.68 -0.39 7.07
CA LEU A 73 2.31 0.89 6.46
C LEU A 73 1.78 0.72 5.03
N ALA A 74 2.37 -0.18 4.25
CA ALA A 74 1.89 -0.49 2.91
C ALA A 74 0.50 -1.15 2.91
N GLU A 75 0.24 -2.02 3.88
CA GLU A 75 -1.08 -2.64 4.08
C GLU A 75 -2.13 -1.62 4.52
N ASP A 76 -1.82 -0.76 5.48
CA ASP A 76 -2.74 0.30 5.94
C ASP A 76 -3.09 1.26 4.81
N ASN A 77 -2.10 1.66 4.01
CA ASN A 77 -2.33 2.49 2.82
C ASN A 77 -3.22 1.79 1.79
N ARG A 78 -3.05 0.48 1.60
CA ARG A 78 -3.90 -0.32 0.71
C ARG A 78 -5.34 -0.37 1.21
N ARG A 79 -5.54 -0.57 2.51
CA ARG A 79 -6.86 -0.57 3.13
C ARG A 79 -7.56 0.78 2.97
N LEU A 80 -6.88 1.87 3.29
CA LEU A 80 -7.40 3.23 3.11
C LEU A 80 -7.80 3.50 1.66
N ALA A 81 -6.95 3.14 0.69
CA ALA A 81 -7.26 3.31 -0.72
C ALA A 81 -8.46 2.46 -1.20
N GLN A 82 -8.72 1.33 -0.55
CA GLN A 82 -9.91 0.52 -0.84
C GLN A 82 -11.17 1.14 -0.22
N GLU A 83 -11.10 1.58 1.04
CA GLU A 83 -12.20 2.26 1.73
C GLU A 83 -12.63 3.53 0.98
N ASP A 84 -11.67 4.35 0.51
CA ASP A 84 -11.93 5.54 -0.29
C ASP A 84 -12.66 5.21 -1.61
N LYS A 85 -12.26 4.12 -2.28
CA LYS A 85 -12.93 3.66 -3.50
C LYS A 85 -14.36 3.21 -3.22
N GLU A 86 -14.57 2.43 -2.16
CA GLU A 86 -15.89 1.95 -1.77
C GLU A 86 -16.82 3.11 -1.41
N GLN A 87 -16.31 4.12 -0.70
CA GLN A 87 -17.06 5.35 -0.40
C GLN A 87 -17.41 6.12 -1.67
N ALA A 88 -16.46 6.31 -2.58
CA ALA A 88 -16.70 7.02 -3.85
C ALA A 88 -17.77 6.30 -4.70
N GLU A 89 -17.72 4.96 -4.76
CA GLU A 89 -18.74 4.18 -5.46
C GLU A 89 -20.11 4.27 -4.80
N GLN A 90 -20.18 4.24 -3.46
CA GLN A 90 -21.45 4.41 -2.76
C GLN A 90 -22.04 5.79 -3.01
N GLU A 91 -21.23 6.84 -2.96
CA GLU A 91 -21.65 8.20 -3.27
C GLU A 91 -22.15 8.30 -4.72
N GLN A 92 -21.43 7.71 -5.67
CA GLN A 92 -21.86 7.67 -7.07
C GLN A 92 -23.20 6.95 -7.24
N ARG A 93 -23.38 5.78 -6.61
CA ARG A 93 -24.66 5.04 -6.64
C ARG A 93 -25.80 5.86 -6.05
N GLN A 94 -25.55 6.60 -4.96
CA GLN A 94 -26.56 7.48 -4.36
C GLN A 94 -26.94 8.62 -5.30
N ARG A 95 -25.96 9.30 -5.91
CA ARG A 95 -26.20 10.36 -6.91
C ARG A 95 -26.98 9.83 -8.12
N GLU A 96 -26.63 8.65 -8.63
CA GLU A 96 -27.35 8.01 -9.74
C GLU A 96 -28.81 7.67 -9.38
N LEU A 97 -29.05 7.16 -8.17
CA LEU A 97 -30.41 6.90 -7.66
C LEU A 97 -31.23 8.18 -7.50
N GLU A 98 -30.62 9.26 -7.02
CA GLU A 98 -31.29 10.56 -6.92
C GLU A 98 -31.68 11.10 -8.29
N VAL A 99 -30.76 11.07 -9.26
CA VAL A 99 -31.02 11.47 -10.64
C VAL A 99 -32.12 10.60 -11.27
N ALA A 100 -32.11 9.28 -11.03
CA ALA A 100 -33.14 8.39 -11.53
C ALA A 100 -34.52 8.74 -10.94
N LYS A 101 -34.61 8.98 -9.63
CA LYS A 101 -35.85 9.43 -8.96
C LYS A 101 -36.34 10.76 -9.50
N GLU A 102 -35.47 11.73 -9.74
CA GLU A 102 -35.87 13.00 -10.33
C GLU A 102 -36.39 12.84 -11.77
N ARG A 103 -35.73 11.99 -12.57
CA ARG A 103 -36.18 11.67 -13.93
C ARG A 103 -37.55 11.01 -13.93
N GLU A 104 -37.79 10.08 -13.00
CA GLU A 104 -39.08 9.41 -12.86
C GLU A 104 -40.18 10.38 -12.44
N LYS A 105 -39.92 11.29 -11.48
CA LYS A 105 -40.88 12.35 -11.09
C LYS A 105 -41.25 13.28 -12.27
N LYS A 106 -40.30 13.56 -13.16
CA LYS A 106 -40.51 14.39 -14.36
C LYS A 106 -41.13 13.59 -15.52
N ARG A 107 -41.25 12.26 -15.40
CA ARG A 107 -41.80 11.42 -16.47
C ARG A 107 -43.29 11.64 -16.59
N THR A 108 -43.76 12.03 -17.77
CA THR A 108 -45.18 12.14 -18.04
C THR A 108 -45.85 10.77 -17.86
N PRO A 109 -46.92 10.66 -17.06
CA PRO A 109 -47.66 9.41 -16.93
C PRO A 109 -48.15 8.96 -18.30
N LEU A 110 -47.78 7.74 -18.70
CA LEU A 110 -48.45 7.09 -19.81
C LEU A 110 -49.84 6.69 -19.31
N TYR A 111 -50.87 7.24 -19.92
CA TYR A 111 -52.24 6.81 -19.66
C TYR A 111 -52.39 5.33 -20.01
N ASP A 112 -53.12 4.61 -19.17
CA ASP A 112 -53.46 3.22 -19.42
C ASP A 112 -54.24 3.10 -20.74
N PHE A 113 -53.74 2.24 -21.63
CA PHE A 113 -54.39 1.94 -22.88
C PHE A 113 -55.59 1.04 -22.61
N ASN A 114 -56.80 1.58 -22.71
CA ASN A 114 -58.03 0.78 -22.66
C ASN A 114 -58.13 -0.06 -23.94
N SER A 115 -57.65 -1.30 -23.89
CA SER A 115 -57.83 -2.27 -24.98
C SER A 115 -59.32 -2.51 -25.21
N GLY A 116 -59.83 -2.13 -26.40
CA GLY A 116 -61.22 -2.32 -26.80
C GLY A 116 -62.03 -1.03 -26.98
N VAL A 117 -61.50 0.13 -26.58
CA VAL A 117 -62.09 1.43 -26.95
C VAL A 117 -61.48 1.86 -28.28
N GLY A 118 -62.19 1.60 -29.38
CA GLY A 118 -61.78 2.09 -30.70
C GLY A 118 -61.76 3.62 -30.72
N ILE A 119 -60.67 4.19 -31.23
CA ILE A 119 -60.59 5.63 -31.47
C ILE A 119 -61.61 5.96 -32.56
N THR A 120 -62.69 6.67 -32.21
CA THR A 120 -63.78 7.01 -33.14
C THR A 120 -63.39 8.08 -34.15
N SER A 121 -62.40 8.92 -33.82
CA SER A 121 -61.82 9.93 -34.72
C SER A 121 -60.47 10.40 -34.19
N ILE A 122 -59.47 10.49 -35.08
CA ILE A 122 -58.21 11.18 -34.79
C ILE A 122 -58.33 12.58 -35.40
N PRO A 123 -58.30 13.66 -34.60
CA PRO A 123 -58.30 15.00 -35.16
C PRO A 123 -57.04 15.17 -36.03
N GLN A 124 -57.24 15.36 -37.32
CA GLN A 124 -56.17 15.67 -38.27
C GLN A 124 -55.71 17.11 -38.08
N HIS A 125 -55.04 17.40 -36.98
CA HIS A 125 -54.27 18.62 -36.87
C HIS A 125 -52.97 18.43 -37.64
N LEU A 126 -52.94 18.98 -38.86
CA LEU A 126 -51.71 19.10 -39.63
C LEU A 126 -50.75 20.02 -38.85
N HIS A 127 -49.47 19.65 -38.81
CA HIS A 127 -48.45 20.53 -38.26
C HIS A 127 -48.41 21.84 -39.08
N PRO A 128 -48.22 23.03 -38.47
CA PRO A 128 -48.34 24.32 -39.16
C PRO A 128 -47.42 24.46 -40.39
N TYR A 129 -46.29 23.75 -40.39
CA TYR A 129 -45.38 23.69 -41.54
C TYR A 129 -46.00 22.98 -42.76
N THR A 130 -46.82 21.96 -42.52
CA THR A 130 -47.48 21.16 -43.56
C THR A 130 -48.65 21.93 -44.15
N GLU A 131 -49.41 22.67 -43.33
CA GLU A 131 -50.48 23.56 -43.80
C GLU A 131 -49.95 24.62 -44.78
N LYS A 132 -48.78 25.20 -44.48
CA LYS A 132 -48.12 26.19 -45.34
C LYS A 132 -47.63 25.66 -46.69
N LYS A 133 -47.52 24.34 -46.88
CA LYS A 133 -47.11 23.73 -48.16
C LYS A 133 -48.28 23.30 -49.04
N ILE A 134 -49.48 23.26 -48.47
CA ILE A 134 -50.70 22.82 -49.15
C ILE A 134 -51.56 24.04 -49.56
N SER A 135 -51.35 25.21 -48.93
CA SER A 135 -51.90 26.51 -49.34
C SER A 135 -51.04 27.22 -50.38
#